data_AF-A0A2V9RA33-F1
#
_entry.id   AF-A0A2V9RA33-F1
#
_cell.length_a   1.000
_cell.length_b   1.000
_cell.length_c   1.000
_cell.angle_alpha   90.00
_cell.angle_beta   90.00
_cell.angle_gamma   90.00
#
_symmetry.space_group_name_H-M   'P 1'
#
loop_
_entity.id
_entity.type
_entity.pdbx_description
1 polymer ?
#
loop_
_entity_poly.entity_id
_entity_poly.type
_entity_poly.pdbx_seq_one_letter_code
_entity_poly.pdbx_strand_id
1 'polypeptide(L)'
;MQPRFIRPNFSNDRCARFMTKVIRCSVSLACLALGLCGLAKPEVVNDGPDAFPRAVEDVYAQLQQVGLDEQRVYKVRNLSFDRAAFHISLDDGTLAFTRDVLGKVTGAFFQGDGEVLLLPPNQVERASMSLFTGAAILEEHFSTAYFRFNDDSYAELRAALTPADDAPEFVSEFDQPAKNLASTDALRLLLSLSRQLPGETQKPGREFRQNVARSYSGKQTGEFRYLLRFHHQ
;
A
#
# COMPACT_ATOMS: atom_id res chain seq x y z
N MET A 1 -54.61 10.19 8.21
CA MET A 1 -53.39 10.43 9.02
C MET A 1 -52.23 10.67 8.07
N GLN A 2 -51.72 11.90 7.99
CA GLN A 2 -50.49 12.22 7.24
C GLN A 2 -49.29 12.13 8.19
N PRO A 3 -48.18 11.47 7.82
CA PRO A 3 -46.92 11.66 8.52
C PRO A 3 -46.17 12.87 7.96
N ARG A 4 -45.83 13.76 8.90
CA ARG A 4 -45.12 15.03 8.73
C ARG A 4 -43.73 14.84 8.14
N PHE A 5 -43.41 15.69 7.15
CA PHE A 5 -42.07 16.05 6.74
C PHE A 5 -41.29 16.63 7.93
N ILE A 6 -40.20 15.96 8.33
CA ILE A 6 -39.19 16.55 9.22
C ILE A 6 -38.05 17.03 8.33
N ARG A 7 -37.92 18.35 8.18
CA ARG A 7 -36.73 18.99 7.61
C ARG A 7 -35.70 19.13 8.73
N PRO A 8 -34.47 18.63 8.61
CA PRO A 8 -33.39 19.09 9.46
C PRO A 8 -32.94 20.49 9.02
N ASN A 9 -32.90 21.37 10.02
CA ASN A 9 -32.55 22.77 9.99
C ASN A 9 -31.03 22.92 9.80
N PHE A 10 -30.58 23.43 8.64
CA PHE A 10 -29.18 23.82 8.43
C PHE A 10 -28.93 25.16 9.11
N SER A 11 -28.54 25.12 10.40
CA SER A 11 -27.97 26.28 11.08
C SER A 11 -26.51 26.40 10.69
N ASN A 12 -26.26 27.40 9.86
CA ASN A 12 -24.94 27.81 9.40
C ASN A 12 -24.24 28.58 10.52
N ASP A 13 -23.27 27.96 11.19
CA ASP A 13 -22.40 28.64 12.13
C ASP A 13 -20.92 28.31 11.89
N ARG A 14 -20.27 29.27 11.22
CA ARG A 14 -18.89 29.73 11.44
C ARG A 14 -17.77 28.74 11.12
N CYS A 15 -17.45 28.76 9.83
CA CYS A 15 -16.12 28.82 9.23
C CYS A 15 -15.00 29.28 10.20
N ALA A 16 -14.29 28.33 10.83
CA ALA A 16 -13.01 28.59 11.47
C ALA A 16 -11.89 28.23 10.48
N ARG A 17 -11.36 29.28 9.84
CA ARG A 17 -10.16 29.25 9.00
C ARG A 17 -8.96 28.73 9.82
N PHE A 18 -8.45 27.54 9.52
CA PHE A 18 -7.08 27.16 9.89
C PHE A 18 -6.13 27.58 8.77
N MET A 19 -5.75 28.86 8.80
CA MET A 19 -4.61 29.39 8.07
C MET A 19 -3.39 29.30 9.00
N THR A 20 -2.57 28.26 8.85
CA THR A 20 -1.19 28.29 9.35
C THR A 20 -0.26 28.44 8.15
N LYS A 21 -0.11 29.71 7.74
CA LYS A 21 0.81 30.18 6.71
C LYS A 21 2.21 30.23 7.32
N VAL A 22 3.05 29.22 7.10
CA VAL A 22 4.49 29.35 7.38
C VAL A 22 5.20 29.81 6.11
N ILE A 23 5.33 31.13 6.11
CA ILE A 23 6.18 32.05 5.36
C ILE A 23 7.34 31.37 4.61
N ARG A 24 7.31 31.45 3.28
CA ARG A 24 8.50 31.44 2.42
C ARG A 24 9.35 32.65 2.79
N CYS A 25 10.53 32.44 3.36
CA CYS A 25 11.56 33.46 3.45
C CYS A 25 12.63 33.14 2.41
N SER A 26 12.65 33.93 1.34
CA SER A 26 13.59 33.81 0.24
C SER A 26 14.27 35.15 0.03
N VAL A 27 15.61 35.12 -0.01
CA VAL A 27 16.54 36.13 -0.56
C VAL A 27 16.78 37.33 0.40
N SER A 28 18.00 37.81 0.73
CA SER A 28 19.26 37.88 -0.01
C SER A 28 20.48 38.17 0.90
N LEU A 29 21.63 37.69 0.44
CA LEU A 29 22.96 38.35 0.33
C LEU A 29 23.61 39.17 1.47
N ALA A 30 24.91 38.85 1.63
CA ALA A 30 26.04 39.65 2.09
C ALA A 30 26.42 39.60 3.58
N CYS A 31 27.52 38.89 3.88
CA CYS A 31 28.70 39.54 4.48
C CYS A 31 29.95 38.68 4.29
N LEU A 32 30.96 39.33 3.73
CA LEU A 32 32.30 38.86 3.40
C LEU A 32 33.17 38.91 4.68
N ALA A 33 33.76 37.80 5.10
CA ALA A 33 34.93 37.83 5.98
C ALA A 33 35.76 36.55 5.83
N LEU A 34 37.04 36.75 5.55
CA LEU A 34 38.07 35.73 5.38
C LEU A 34 38.27 34.89 6.64
N GLY A 35 38.46 33.59 6.45
CA GLY A 35 38.96 32.68 7.48
C GLY A 35 39.23 31.30 6.89
N LEU A 36 40.49 31.06 6.53
CA LEU A 36 41.02 29.74 6.18
C LEU A 36 40.69 28.75 7.33
N CYS A 37 39.85 27.76 7.08
CA CYS A 37 39.77 26.53 7.88
C CYS A 37 39.23 25.40 7.00
N GLY A 38 39.86 24.23 7.12
CA GLY A 38 39.90 23.18 6.11
C GLY A 38 38.55 22.67 5.58
N LEU A 39 38.58 22.33 4.28
CA LEU A 39 37.66 21.39 3.65
C LEU A 39 37.73 20.04 4.37
N ALA A 40 36.79 19.80 5.28
CA ALA A 40 36.38 18.46 5.64
C ALA A 40 34.91 18.32 5.23
N LYS A 41 34.68 17.66 4.09
CA LYS A 41 33.36 17.09 3.78
C LYS A 41 33.01 16.14 4.94
N PRO A 42 31.79 16.16 5.51
CA PRO A 42 31.38 15.05 6.36
C PRO A 42 31.21 13.84 5.44
N GLU A 43 32.28 13.06 5.31
CA GLU A 43 32.22 11.71 4.77
C GLU A 43 31.55 10.86 5.84
N VAL A 44 30.24 10.69 5.72
CA VAL A 44 29.54 9.61 6.44
C VAL A 44 29.86 8.34 5.66
N VAL A 45 31.02 7.76 5.97
CA VAL A 45 31.33 6.37 5.67
C VAL A 45 31.57 5.68 7.00
N ASN A 46 30.60 4.85 7.38
CA ASN A 46 30.79 3.79 8.34
C ASN A 46 30.09 2.56 7.77
N ASP A 47 30.75 1.90 6.81
CA ASP A 47 30.51 0.49 6.53
C ASP A 47 31.19 -0.33 7.62
N GLY A 48 30.49 -0.49 8.73
CA GLY A 48 30.79 -1.52 9.73
C GLY A 48 30.21 -2.88 9.27
N PRO A 49 30.78 -4.02 9.69
CA PRO A 49 30.37 -5.35 9.24
C PRO A 49 28.97 -5.80 9.75
N ASP A 50 28.21 -4.91 10.39
CA ASP A 50 26.87 -5.12 10.96
C ASP A 50 25.83 -4.10 10.42
N ALA A 51 26.02 -3.58 9.20
CA ALA A 51 24.93 -2.90 8.51
C ALA A 51 23.82 -3.93 8.22
N PHE A 52 22.80 -4.00 9.09
CA PHE A 52 21.51 -4.59 8.74
C PHE A 52 21.15 -4.10 7.33
N PRO A 53 20.66 -4.97 6.41
CA PRO A 53 20.57 -4.69 4.98
C PRO A 53 19.68 -3.46 4.68
N ARG A 54 20.26 -2.25 4.73
CA ARG A 54 19.57 -0.99 5.09
C ARG A 54 18.87 -1.13 6.45
N ALA A 55 18.95 -0.13 7.32
CA ALA A 55 18.28 -0.24 8.62
C ALA A 55 16.80 -0.59 8.36
N VAL A 56 16.30 -1.67 8.98
CA VAL A 56 14.93 -2.17 8.76
C VAL A 56 13.90 -1.06 9.00
N GLU A 57 14.26 -0.15 9.90
CA GLU A 57 13.60 1.12 10.21
C GLU A 57 13.45 2.04 8.99
N ASP A 58 14.49 2.16 8.15
CA ASP A 58 14.45 2.98 6.93
C ASP A 58 13.50 2.37 5.90
N VAL A 59 13.55 1.04 5.73
CA VAL A 59 12.64 0.32 4.83
C VAL A 59 11.20 0.48 5.31
N TYR A 60 10.97 0.34 6.61
CA TYR A 60 9.66 0.55 7.21
C TYR A 60 9.13 1.97 6.96
N ALA A 61 9.95 3.00 7.20
CA ALA A 61 9.60 4.39 6.96
C ALA A 61 9.26 4.65 5.48
N GLN A 62 10.04 4.08 4.54
CA GLN A 62 9.75 4.14 3.12
C GLN A 62 8.40 3.49 2.78
N LEU A 63 8.14 2.29 3.31
CA LEU A 63 6.88 1.57 3.08
C LEU A 63 5.65 2.32 3.63
N GLN A 64 5.81 3.13 4.68
CA GLN A 64 4.73 3.96 5.23
C GLN A 64 4.39 5.16 4.35
N GLN A 65 5.40 5.78 3.74
CA GLN A 65 5.26 7.04 3.01
C GLN A 65 5.31 6.87 1.48
N VAL A 66 5.35 5.63 1.00
CA VAL A 66 5.38 5.34 -0.44
C VAL A 66 4.11 5.89 -1.09
N GLY A 67 4.33 6.78 -2.05
CA GLY A 67 3.27 7.40 -2.85
C GLY A 67 3.20 6.83 -4.25
N LEU A 68 2.26 7.36 -5.03
CA LEU A 68 2.08 7.02 -6.43
C LEU A 68 3.24 7.57 -7.27
N ASP A 69 3.46 6.95 -8.42
CA ASP A 69 4.41 7.39 -9.45
C ASP A 69 3.63 7.92 -10.66
N GLU A 70 3.79 9.20 -10.99
CA GLU A 70 3.14 9.85 -12.14
C GLU A 70 3.51 9.18 -13.47
N GLN A 71 4.67 8.54 -13.56
CA GLN A 71 5.06 7.78 -14.77
C GLN A 71 4.39 6.41 -14.84
N ARG A 72 3.69 6.00 -13.78
CA ARG A 72 3.08 4.68 -13.63
C ARG A 72 1.57 4.72 -13.44
N VAL A 73 0.91 5.59 -14.20
CA VAL A 73 -0.54 5.69 -14.26
C VAL A 73 -1.05 5.10 -15.58
N TYR A 74 -2.05 4.23 -15.48
CA TYR A 74 -2.57 3.46 -16.60
C TYR A 74 -4.08 3.45 -16.63
N LYS A 75 -4.65 3.48 -17.83
CA LYS A 75 -6.04 3.11 -18.06
C LYS A 75 -6.17 1.59 -18.02
N VAL A 76 -7.22 1.14 -17.36
CA VAL A 76 -7.60 -0.26 -17.20
C VAL A 76 -8.87 -0.51 -17.99
N ARG A 77 -8.92 -1.62 -18.73
CA ARG A 77 -10.14 -2.13 -19.37
C ARG A 77 -10.16 -3.65 -19.30
N ASN A 78 -11.18 -4.21 -18.65
CA ASN A 78 -11.41 -5.64 -18.50
C ASN A 78 -10.16 -6.40 -17.98
N LEU A 79 -9.53 -5.88 -16.92
CA LEU A 79 -8.40 -6.55 -16.29
C LEU A 79 -8.91 -7.42 -15.15
N SER A 80 -8.66 -8.72 -15.21
CA SER A 80 -8.93 -9.63 -14.10
C SER A 80 -7.66 -10.34 -13.64
N PHE A 81 -7.57 -10.57 -12.34
CA PHE A 81 -6.45 -11.29 -11.74
C PHE A 81 -6.86 -11.96 -10.44
N ASP A 82 -6.31 -13.15 -10.22
CA ASP A 82 -6.55 -13.95 -9.02
C ASP A 82 -5.44 -13.76 -8.01
N ARG A 83 -5.79 -13.58 -6.73
CA ARG A 83 -4.85 -13.58 -5.60
C ARG A 83 -5.44 -14.37 -4.43
N ALA A 84 -4.81 -15.51 -4.13
CA ALA A 84 -5.29 -16.46 -3.13
C ALA A 84 -6.74 -16.90 -3.40
N ALA A 85 -7.70 -16.50 -2.55
CA ALA A 85 -9.12 -16.83 -2.69
C ALA A 85 -9.96 -15.70 -3.34
N PHE A 86 -9.31 -14.59 -3.72
CA PHE A 86 -9.95 -13.44 -4.34
C PHE A 86 -9.76 -13.48 -5.87
N HIS A 87 -10.87 -13.40 -6.59
CA HIS A 87 -10.91 -13.02 -7.99
C HIS A 87 -11.25 -11.54 -8.05
N ILE A 88 -10.39 -10.73 -8.66
CA ILE A 88 -10.57 -9.28 -8.77
C ILE A 88 -10.73 -8.93 -10.24
N SER A 89 -11.78 -8.20 -10.56
CA SER A 89 -12.07 -7.67 -11.89
C SER A 89 -12.07 -6.15 -11.83
N LEU A 90 -11.40 -5.52 -12.78
CA LEU A 90 -11.35 -4.08 -12.99
C LEU A 90 -11.87 -3.82 -14.41
N ASP A 91 -13.13 -3.41 -14.52
CA ASP A 91 -13.85 -3.36 -15.79
C ASP A 91 -13.45 -2.12 -16.59
N ASP A 92 -13.46 -0.95 -15.97
CA ASP A 92 -12.96 0.30 -16.55
C ASP A 92 -12.44 1.22 -15.44
N GLY A 93 -11.33 1.90 -15.67
CA GLY A 93 -10.80 2.85 -14.70
C GLY A 93 -9.37 3.26 -14.92
N THR A 94 -8.77 3.79 -13.86
CA THR A 94 -7.37 4.21 -13.83
C THR A 94 -6.66 3.57 -12.65
N LEU A 95 -5.48 3.01 -12.90
CA LEU A 95 -4.63 2.34 -11.93
C LEU A 95 -3.27 3.04 -11.91
N ALA A 96 -2.88 3.56 -10.74
CA ALA A 96 -1.56 4.15 -10.52
C ALA A 96 -0.73 3.25 -9.61
N PHE A 97 0.49 2.92 -10.02
CA PHE A 97 1.41 2.14 -9.20
C PHE A 97 2.24 3.03 -8.29
N THR A 98 2.69 2.45 -7.18
CA THR A 98 3.59 3.15 -6.26
C THR A 98 5.00 3.29 -6.82
N ARG A 99 5.75 4.25 -6.27
CA ARG A 99 7.21 4.32 -6.43
C ARG A 99 7.88 3.09 -5.84
N ASP A 100 9.10 2.83 -6.30
CA ASP A 100 9.84 1.66 -5.87
C ASP A 100 10.28 1.77 -4.40
N VAL A 101 10.15 0.67 -3.68
CA VAL A 101 10.81 0.44 -2.40
C VAL A 101 11.71 -0.78 -2.58
N LEU A 102 13.00 -0.61 -2.30
CA LEU A 102 14.02 -1.63 -2.59
C LEU A 102 14.04 -2.11 -4.06
N GLY A 103 13.73 -1.21 -5.01
CA GLY A 103 13.71 -1.51 -6.43
C GLY A 103 12.51 -2.31 -6.91
N LYS A 104 11.48 -2.47 -6.08
CA LYS A 104 10.22 -3.14 -6.42
C LYS A 104 9.03 -2.21 -6.22
N VAL A 105 8.07 -2.29 -7.14
CA VAL A 105 6.74 -1.70 -6.97
C VAL A 105 6.00 -2.46 -5.88
N THR A 106 5.50 -1.76 -4.87
CA THR A 106 4.92 -2.38 -3.67
C THR A 106 3.42 -2.16 -3.53
N GLY A 107 2.77 -1.50 -4.48
CA GLY A 107 1.33 -1.33 -4.48
C GLY A 107 0.79 -0.60 -5.69
N ALA A 108 -0.54 -0.48 -5.73
CA ALA A 108 -1.26 0.29 -6.72
C ALA A 108 -2.57 0.84 -6.14
N PHE A 109 -3.00 2.00 -6.62
CA PHE A 109 -4.30 2.59 -6.31
C PHE A 109 -5.17 2.60 -7.56
N PHE A 110 -6.38 2.09 -7.44
CA PHE A 110 -7.39 2.03 -8.50
C PHE A 110 -8.55 2.97 -8.17
N GLN A 111 -9.06 3.62 -9.22
CA GLN A 111 -10.34 4.31 -9.23
C GLN A 111 -11.06 3.96 -10.53
N GLY A 112 -12.30 3.50 -10.44
CA GLY A 112 -13.08 3.04 -11.59
C GLY A 112 -14.25 2.16 -11.19
N ASP A 113 -14.62 1.22 -12.05
CA ASP A 113 -15.58 0.16 -11.78
C ASP A 113 -14.82 -1.16 -11.59
N GLY A 114 -14.98 -1.77 -10.42
CA GLY A 114 -14.33 -3.01 -10.07
C GLY A 114 -15.19 -3.89 -9.20
N GLU A 115 -14.89 -5.18 -9.23
CA GLU A 115 -15.60 -6.21 -8.49
C GLU A 115 -14.58 -7.15 -7.84
N VAL A 116 -14.90 -7.59 -6.63
CA VAL A 116 -14.17 -8.65 -5.96
C VAL A 116 -15.11 -9.80 -5.65
N LEU A 117 -14.65 -11.00 -5.97
CA LEU A 117 -15.32 -12.24 -5.65
C LEU A 117 -14.41 -13.10 -4.77
N LEU A 118 -14.86 -13.38 -3.55
CA LEU A 118 -14.16 -14.24 -2.60
C LEU A 118 -14.79 -15.64 -2.62
N LEU A 119 -14.01 -16.63 -3.07
CA LEU A 119 -14.39 -18.04 -3.07
C LEU A 119 -13.49 -18.83 -2.11
N PRO A 120 -13.94 -19.13 -0.88
CA PRO A 120 -13.13 -19.87 0.06
C PRO A 120 -12.82 -21.29 -0.47
N PRO A 121 -11.54 -21.71 -0.50
CA PRO A 121 -11.11 -22.94 -1.16
C PRO A 121 -11.66 -24.21 -0.51
N ASN A 122 -11.94 -24.20 0.81
CA ASN A 122 -12.38 -25.40 1.54
C ASN A 122 -13.73 -25.21 2.24
N GLN A 123 -14.37 -26.33 2.57
CA GLN A 123 -15.72 -26.36 3.16
C GLN A 123 -15.78 -25.72 4.56
N VAL A 124 -14.69 -25.79 5.32
CA VAL A 124 -14.60 -25.22 6.67
C VAL A 124 -14.61 -23.70 6.58
N GLU A 125 -13.80 -23.11 5.70
CA GLU A 125 -13.76 -21.67 5.46
C GLU A 125 -15.07 -21.16 4.87
N ARG A 126 -15.70 -21.90 3.94
CA ARG A 126 -17.05 -21.57 3.45
C ARG A 126 -18.09 -21.56 4.56
N ALA A 127 -18.07 -22.55 5.45
CA ALA A 127 -18.99 -22.60 6.59
C ALA A 127 -18.76 -21.43 7.55
N SER A 128 -17.50 -21.10 7.85
CA SER A 128 -17.18 -19.89 8.62
C SER A 128 -17.68 -18.63 7.92
N MET A 129 -17.52 -18.50 6.61
CA MET A 129 -17.99 -17.32 5.88
C MET A 129 -19.52 -17.21 5.90
N SER A 130 -20.24 -18.31 5.71
CA SER A 130 -21.71 -18.34 5.87
C SER A 130 -22.16 -17.92 7.26
N LEU A 131 -21.43 -18.32 8.31
CA LEU A 131 -21.76 -17.94 9.69
C LEU A 131 -21.54 -16.45 9.97
N PHE A 132 -20.49 -15.84 9.39
CA PHE A 132 -20.15 -14.44 9.65
C PHE A 132 -20.82 -13.43 8.71
N THR A 133 -21.04 -13.80 7.45
CA THR A 133 -21.57 -12.89 6.40
C THR A 133 -22.99 -13.24 5.96
N GLY A 134 -23.49 -14.44 6.33
CA GLY A 134 -24.75 -14.97 5.80
C GLY A 134 -24.64 -15.55 4.38
N ALA A 135 -23.48 -15.43 3.72
CA ALA A 135 -23.26 -15.91 2.36
C ALA A 135 -22.06 -16.87 2.27
N ALA A 136 -22.14 -17.86 1.38
CA ALA A 136 -21.06 -18.82 1.11
C ALA A 136 -20.08 -18.34 0.01
N ILE A 137 -20.40 -17.21 -0.62
CA ILE A 137 -19.61 -16.46 -1.60
C ILE A 137 -19.81 -14.98 -1.24
N LEU A 138 -18.75 -14.17 -1.27
CA LEU A 138 -18.84 -12.72 -1.13
C LEU A 138 -18.51 -12.08 -2.46
N GLU A 139 -19.43 -11.25 -2.96
CA GLU A 139 -19.32 -10.47 -4.19
C GLU A 139 -19.54 -9.01 -3.81
N GLU A 140 -18.58 -8.14 -4.11
CA GLU A 140 -18.63 -6.72 -3.74
C GLU A 140 -18.09 -5.86 -4.89
N HIS A 141 -18.89 -4.88 -5.30
CA HIS A 141 -18.45 -3.84 -6.24
C HIS A 141 -17.75 -2.72 -5.49
N PHE A 142 -16.71 -2.15 -6.08
CA PHE A 142 -15.95 -1.04 -5.49
C PHE A 142 -15.59 0.01 -6.53
N SER A 143 -15.63 1.27 -6.10
CA SER A 143 -15.15 2.38 -6.93
C SER A 143 -13.67 2.67 -6.74
N THR A 144 -13.09 2.25 -5.62
CA THR A 144 -11.67 2.42 -5.30
C THR A 144 -11.10 1.18 -4.65
N ALA A 145 -9.82 0.91 -4.93
CA ALA A 145 -9.08 -0.14 -4.24
C ALA A 145 -7.60 0.24 -4.10
N TYR A 146 -6.99 -0.12 -2.98
CA TYR A 146 -5.54 -0.08 -2.81
C TYR A 146 -4.99 -1.50 -2.71
N PHE A 147 -4.11 -1.83 -3.64
CA PHE A 147 -3.44 -3.12 -3.73
C PHE A 147 -2.03 -3.01 -3.15
N ARG A 148 -1.62 -4.03 -2.41
CA ARG A 148 -0.26 -4.16 -1.87
C ARG A 148 0.41 -5.41 -2.42
N PHE A 149 1.60 -5.24 -3.01
CA PHE A 149 2.33 -6.32 -3.67
C PHE A 149 3.59 -6.68 -2.88
N ASN A 150 3.86 -7.98 -2.81
CA ASN A 150 5.12 -8.55 -2.34
C ASN A 150 5.73 -9.54 -3.35
N ASP A 151 5.20 -9.53 -4.58
CA ASP A 151 5.55 -10.38 -5.71
C ASP A 151 5.76 -9.49 -6.96
N ASP A 152 5.78 -10.10 -8.14
CA ASP A 152 6.02 -9.40 -9.41
C ASP A 152 4.71 -8.97 -10.10
N SER A 153 3.62 -8.75 -9.33
CA SER A 153 2.31 -8.33 -9.83
C SER A 153 2.35 -7.12 -10.76
N TYR A 154 3.25 -6.15 -10.52
CA TYR A 154 3.40 -5.01 -11.43
C TYR A 154 3.76 -5.45 -12.85
N ALA A 155 4.72 -6.36 -13.01
CA ALA A 155 5.15 -6.83 -14.32
C ALA A 155 4.05 -7.62 -15.03
N GLU A 156 3.32 -8.45 -14.29
CA GLU A 156 2.19 -9.23 -14.80
C GLU A 156 1.05 -8.33 -15.28
N LEU A 157 0.59 -7.41 -14.43
CA LEU A 157 -0.54 -6.54 -14.75
C LEU A 157 -0.18 -5.54 -15.85
N ARG A 158 1.06 -5.05 -15.88
CA ARG A 158 1.47 -4.01 -16.83
C ARG A 158 1.30 -4.42 -18.29
N ALA A 159 1.43 -5.71 -18.61
CA ALA A 159 1.28 -6.21 -19.97
C ALA A 159 -0.12 -5.95 -20.57
N ALA A 160 -1.15 -5.82 -19.73
CA ALA A 160 -2.53 -5.59 -20.14
C ALA A 160 -2.99 -4.12 -20.01
N LEU A 161 -2.08 -3.21 -19.65
CA LEU A 161 -2.41 -1.83 -19.29
C LEU A 161 -1.92 -0.81 -20.33
N THR A 162 -2.69 0.25 -20.53
CA THR A 162 -2.36 1.34 -21.46
C THR A 162 -2.04 2.61 -20.68
N PRO A 163 -1.01 3.41 -21.05
CA PRO A 163 -0.72 4.68 -20.38
C PRO A 163 -1.94 5.61 -20.29
N ALA A 164 -2.07 6.31 -19.17
CA ALA A 164 -3.11 7.31 -18.96
C ALA A 164 -2.60 8.71 -19.37
N ASP A 165 -3.47 9.50 -20.01
CA ASP A 165 -3.16 10.88 -20.41
C ASP A 165 -3.30 11.88 -19.26
N ASP A 166 -4.08 11.53 -18.23
CA ASP A 166 -4.44 12.30 -17.03
C ASP A 166 -3.64 11.90 -15.79
N ALA A 167 -2.41 11.42 -15.99
CA ALA A 167 -1.55 10.93 -14.92
C ALA A 167 -1.26 11.96 -13.80
N PRO A 168 -0.91 13.23 -14.12
CA PRO A 168 -0.66 14.24 -13.09
C PRO A 168 -1.89 14.55 -12.24
N GLU A 169 -3.06 14.64 -12.87
CA GLU A 169 -4.33 14.91 -12.20
C GLU A 169 -4.69 13.78 -11.24
N PHE A 170 -4.56 12.53 -11.70
CA PHE A 170 -4.83 11.35 -10.90
C PHE A 170 -3.93 11.29 -9.65
N VAL A 171 -2.62 11.49 -9.82
CA VAL A 171 -1.68 11.46 -8.69
C VAL A 171 -1.94 12.61 -7.72
N SER A 172 -2.25 13.81 -8.22
CA SER A 172 -2.59 14.95 -7.36
C SER A 172 -3.81 14.66 -6.48
N GLU A 173 -4.77 13.88 -6.95
CA GLU A 173 -5.98 13.53 -6.20
C GLU A 173 -5.74 12.37 -5.23
N PHE A 174 -5.06 11.31 -5.69
CA PHE A 174 -5.02 10.02 -4.98
C PHE A 174 -3.70 9.70 -4.25
N ASP A 175 -2.64 10.52 -4.38
CA ASP A 175 -1.36 10.25 -3.70
C ASP A 175 -1.48 10.29 -2.16
N GLN A 176 -2.21 11.27 -1.61
CA GLN A 176 -2.41 11.33 -0.16
C GLN A 176 -3.29 10.18 0.38
N PRO A 177 -4.44 9.84 -0.24
CA PRO A 177 -5.16 8.61 0.07
C PRO A 177 -4.28 7.36 0.01
N ALA A 178 -3.47 7.20 -1.04
CA ALA A 178 -2.57 6.06 -1.19
C ALA A 178 -1.54 5.99 -0.05
N LYS A 179 -0.93 7.10 0.36
CA LYS A 179 0.01 7.15 1.50
C LYS A 179 -0.65 6.76 2.83
N ASN A 180 -1.88 7.22 3.07
CA ASN A 180 -2.61 6.85 4.29
C ASN A 180 -2.84 5.33 4.37
N LEU A 181 -3.19 4.72 3.24
CA LEU A 181 -3.37 3.27 3.13
C LEU A 181 -2.04 2.52 3.21
N ALA A 182 -0.98 3.04 2.57
CA ALA A 182 0.37 2.49 2.63
C ALA A 182 0.90 2.40 4.07
N SER A 183 0.70 3.45 4.87
CA SER A 183 1.07 3.49 6.29
C SER A 183 0.39 2.40 7.12
N THR A 184 -0.86 2.04 6.78
CA THR A 184 -1.64 1.06 7.53
C THR A 184 -1.11 -0.37 7.33
N ASP A 185 -0.57 -0.68 6.15
CA ASP A 185 -0.06 -2.02 5.80
C ASP A 185 1.47 -2.14 5.85
N ALA A 186 2.19 -1.05 6.14
CA ALA A 186 3.65 -1.00 6.04
C ALA A 186 4.35 -2.10 6.86
N LEU A 187 3.92 -2.33 8.11
CA LEU A 187 4.54 -3.33 8.98
C LEU A 187 4.30 -4.74 8.45
N ARG A 188 3.08 -5.01 8.00
CA ARG A 188 2.71 -6.32 7.44
C ARG A 188 3.51 -6.62 6.19
N LEU A 189 3.66 -5.63 5.31
CA LEU A 189 4.44 -5.79 4.10
C LEU A 189 5.94 -5.96 4.42
N LEU A 190 6.48 -5.18 5.36
CA LEU A 190 7.85 -5.34 5.84
C LEU A 190 8.13 -6.76 6.34
N LEU A 191 7.25 -7.32 7.18
CA LEU A 191 7.37 -8.70 7.68
C LEU A 191 7.29 -9.74 6.56
N SER A 192 6.57 -9.46 5.48
CA SER A 192 6.53 -10.34 4.32
C SER A 192 7.82 -10.25 3.48
N LEU A 193 8.39 -9.04 3.35
CA LEU A 193 9.62 -8.79 2.60
C LEU A 193 10.87 -9.22 3.37
N SER A 194 10.84 -9.24 4.70
CA SER A 194 11.99 -9.64 5.52
C SER A 194 12.48 -11.06 5.21
N ARG A 195 11.56 -11.95 4.82
CA ARG A 195 11.86 -13.32 4.34
C ARG A 195 12.68 -13.35 3.05
N GLN A 196 12.70 -12.24 2.30
CA GLN A 196 13.36 -12.10 1.01
C GLN A 196 14.60 -11.18 1.08
N LEU A 197 14.92 -10.59 2.24
CA LEU A 197 16.08 -9.71 2.39
C LEU A 197 17.38 -10.54 2.42
N PRO A 198 18.37 -10.23 1.57
CA PRO A 198 19.68 -10.88 1.63
C PRO A 198 20.39 -10.46 2.92
N GLY A 199 20.53 -11.39 3.87
CA GLY A 199 21.12 -11.15 5.19
C GLY A 199 20.73 -12.18 6.25
N GLU A 200 19.60 -12.88 6.09
CA GLU A 200 19.29 -14.05 6.90
C GLU A 200 20.01 -15.29 6.34
N THR A 201 21.32 -15.39 6.55
CA THR A 201 21.94 -16.73 6.61
C THR A 201 21.23 -17.49 7.72
N GLN A 202 20.41 -18.46 7.33
CA GLN A 202 19.82 -19.45 8.20
C GLN A 202 20.94 -20.13 9.01
N LYS A 203 21.21 -19.66 10.22
CA LYS A 203 22.14 -20.32 11.14
C LYS A 203 21.50 -21.65 11.55
N PRO A 204 22.09 -22.80 11.21
CA PRO A 204 21.59 -24.07 11.73
C PRO A 204 21.92 -24.11 13.22
N GLY A 205 20.90 -24.33 14.06
CA GLY A 205 21.10 -24.58 15.49
C GLY A 205 20.71 -23.41 16.40
N ARG A 206 19.41 -23.09 16.46
CA ARG A 206 18.74 -22.80 17.73
C ARG A 206 17.39 -23.47 17.72
N GLU A 207 17.32 -24.65 18.34
CA GLU A 207 16.05 -25.27 18.71
C GLU A 207 15.31 -24.33 19.68
N PHE A 208 14.47 -23.46 19.15
CA PHE A 208 13.34 -22.96 19.92
C PHE A 208 12.39 -24.15 20.07
N ARG A 209 12.35 -24.73 21.27
CA ARG A 209 11.33 -25.71 21.67
C ARG A 209 9.94 -25.09 21.50
N GLN A 210 9.35 -25.27 20.32
CA GLN A 210 7.94 -25.03 20.06
C GLN A 210 7.17 -26.26 20.53
N ASN A 211 6.80 -26.25 21.80
CA ASN A 211 5.70 -27.08 22.27
C ASN A 211 4.37 -26.43 21.86
N VAL A 212 3.96 -26.64 20.60
CA VAL A 212 2.54 -26.84 20.26
C VAL A 212 2.50 -27.87 19.14
N ALA A 213 2.20 -29.10 19.52
CA ALA A 213 1.84 -30.15 18.60
C ALA A 213 0.51 -29.79 17.92
N ARG A 214 0.52 -29.68 16.59
CA ARG A 214 -0.55 -30.26 15.78
C ARG A 214 -0.03 -30.58 14.38
N SER A 215 0.11 -31.88 14.15
CA SER A 215 0.32 -32.49 12.85
C SER A 215 -0.85 -32.12 11.93
N TYR A 216 -0.56 -31.36 10.88
CA TYR A 216 -1.31 -31.41 9.63
C TYR A 216 -0.30 -31.64 8.51
N SER A 217 -0.25 -32.89 8.06
CA SER A 217 0.32 -33.26 6.76
C SER A 217 -0.56 -32.67 5.67
N GLY A 218 0.00 -31.76 4.88
CA GLY A 218 -0.68 -31.12 3.76
C GLY A 218 0.14 -29.96 3.24
N LYS A 219 0.77 -30.18 2.09
CA LYS A 219 1.38 -29.24 1.13
C LYS A 219 1.58 -27.79 1.59
N GLN A 220 2.83 -27.34 1.52
CA GLN A 220 3.25 -25.93 1.62
C GLN A 220 2.27 -24.99 0.89
N THR A 221 1.43 -24.30 1.65
CA THR A 221 0.71 -23.12 1.17
C THR A 221 1.51 -21.93 1.65
N GLY A 222 2.16 -21.21 0.73
CA GLY A 222 2.81 -19.95 1.05
C GLY A 222 1.80 -19.04 1.78
N GLU A 223 2.23 -18.42 2.87
CA GLU A 223 1.43 -17.39 3.52
C GLU A 223 1.29 -16.20 2.57
N PHE A 224 0.17 -16.17 1.84
CA PHE A 224 -0.24 -15.02 1.06
C PHE A 224 -1.43 -14.38 1.75
N ARG A 225 -1.23 -13.18 2.25
CA ARG A 225 -2.31 -12.32 2.73
C ARG A 225 -2.19 -11.05 1.90
N TYR A 226 -3.27 -10.65 1.26
CA TYR A 226 -3.45 -9.36 0.59
C TYR A 226 -4.46 -8.59 1.44
N LEU A 227 -4.23 -7.30 1.69
CA LEU A 227 -5.23 -6.45 2.32
C LEU A 227 -5.84 -5.62 1.19
N LEU A 228 -7.03 -6.02 0.77
CA LEU A 228 -7.86 -5.22 -0.11
C LEU A 228 -8.69 -4.30 0.78
N ARG A 229 -8.58 -2.99 0.57
CA ARG A 229 -9.49 -2.02 1.18
C ARG A 229 -10.37 -1.43 0.09
N PHE A 230 -11.66 -1.62 0.26
CA PHE A 230 -12.69 -1.01 -0.55
C PHE A 230 -13.31 0.15 0.23
N HIS A 231 -13.57 1.24 -0.47
CA HIS A 231 -14.37 2.34 0.05
C HIS A 231 -15.62 2.45 -0.85
N HIS A 232 -16.79 2.22 -0.25
CA HIS A 232 -18.07 2.58 -0.83
C HIS A 232 -18.32 4.08 -0.63
N GLN A 233 -18.83 4.77 -1.66
CA GLN A 233 -19.35 6.14 -1.56
C GLN A 233 -20.78 6.14 -1.01
#